data_AF-A0A258N939-F1
#
_entry.id   AF-A0A258N939-F1
#
_cell.length_a   1.000
_cell.length_b   1.000
_cell.length_c   1.000
_cell.angle_alpha   90.00
_cell.angle_beta   90.00
_cell.angle_gamma   90.00
#
_symmetry.space_group_name_H-M   'P 1'
#
loop_
_entity.id
_entity.type
_entity.pdbx_description
1 polymer ?
#
loop_
_entity_poly.entity_id
_entity_poly.type
_entity_poly.pdbx_seq_one_letter_code
_entity_poly.pdbx_strand_id
1 'polypeptide(L)'
;MLKAVWFQIHWFLGVTAGVVLAVVGVTGAMLSFEHDILAALNPGIITVQAAPAGPLAPDQLLERIRANAPGKTPTALMVSSDPTRAARVTFAPPRQPAGAPGGGPGGPRGEYR
;
A
#
# COMPACT_ATOMS: atom_id res chain seq x y z
N MET A 1 -47.91 -17.03 22.43
CA MET A 1 -47.17 -17.54 21.24
C MET A 1 -46.44 -16.40 20.52
N LEU A 2 -47.08 -15.24 20.32
CA LEU A 2 -46.47 -14.06 19.68
C LEU A 2 -45.14 -13.58 20.32
N LYS A 3 -45.07 -13.46 21.65
CA LYS A 3 -43.84 -13.04 22.38
C LYS A 3 -42.59 -13.86 22.06
N ALA A 4 -42.75 -15.17 21.86
CA ALA A 4 -41.65 -16.07 21.55
C ALA A 4 -41.19 -15.89 20.10
N VAL A 5 -42.12 -15.63 19.17
CA VAL A 5 -41.81 -15.38 17.76
C VAL A 5 -41.03 -14.07 17.59
N TRP A 6 -41.45 -12.98 18.27
CA TRP A 6 -40.70 -11.72 18.26
C TRP A 6 -39.29 -11.89 18.84
N PHE A 7 -39.16 -12.63 19.93
CA PHE A 7 -37.86 -12.92 20.54
C PHE A 7 -36.97 -13.78 19.62
N GLN A 8 -37.55 -14.80 18.98
CA GLN A 8 -36.85 -15.67 18.04
C GLN A 8 -36.32 -14.90 16.83
N ILE A 9 -37.18 -14.05 16.23
CA ILE A 9 -36.80 -13.22 15.07
C ILE A 9 -35.75 -12.21 15.47
N HIS A 10 -35.93 -11.50 16.60
CA HIS A 10 -34.96 -10.50 17.05
C HIS A 10 -33.60 -11.13 17.35
N TRP A 11 -33.58 -12.29 18.01
CA TRP A 11 -32.33 -13.00 18.29
C TRP A 11 -31.63 -13.43 17.00
N PHE A 12 -32.37 -14.02 16.05
CA PHE A 12 -31.81 -14.45 14.77
C PHE A 12 -31.28 -13.27 13.94
N LEU A 13 -32.07 -12.19 13.87
CA LEU A 13 -31.76 -11.00 13.08
C LEU A 13 -30.65 -10.18 13.74
N GLY A 14 -30.63 -10.10 15.07
CA GLY A 14 -29.57 -9.47 15.85
C GLY A 14 -28.23 -10.18 15.69
N VAL A 15 -28.20 -11.51 15.76
CA VAL A 15 -26.97 -12.28 15.50
C VAL A 15 -26.50 -12.09 14.06
N THR A 16 -27.41 -12.18 13.08
CA THR A 16 -27.06 -12.03 11.66
C THR A 16 -26.52 -10.62 11.37
N ALA A 17 -27.22 -9.58 11.84
CA ALA A 17 -26.79 -8.19 11.69
C ALA A 17 -25.48 -7.93 12.45
N GLY A 18 -25.30 -8.51 13.63
CA GLY A 18 -24.07 -8.41 14.41
C GLY A 18 -22.87 -9.00 13.68
N VAL A 19 -23.02 -10.15 13.03
CA VAL A 19 -21.96 -10.76 12.20
C VAL A 19 -21.61 -9.86 11.01
N VAL A 20 -22.61 -9.36 10.28
CA VAL A 20 -22.38 -8.44 9.16
C VAL A 20 -21.66 -7.18 9.63
N LEU A 21 -22.11 -6.58 10.74
CA LEU A 21 -21.50 -5.39 11.31
C LEU A 21 -20.05 -5.64 11.77
N ALA A 22 -19.78 -6.81 12.36
CA ALA A 22 -18.43 -7.20 12.74
C ALA A 22 -17.52 -7.32 11.51
N VAL A 23 -17.99 -7.97 10.44
CA VAL A 23 -17.21 -8.09 9.19
C VAL A 23 -16.93 -6.72 8.58
N VAL A 24 -17.94 -5.87 8.46
CA VAL A 24 -17.79 -4.51 7.90
C VAL A 24 -16.88 -3.66 8.79
N GLY A 25 -17.06 -3.71 10.11
CA GLY A 25 -16.26 -2.96 11.07
C GLY A 25 -14.79 -3.38 11.08
N VAL A 26 -14.51 -4.69 11.06
CA VAL A 26 -13.14 -5.22 10.97
C VAL A 26 -12.51 -4.84 9.63
N THR A 27 -13.26 -4.97 8.52
CA THR A 27 -12.74 -4.58 7.20
C THR A 27 -12.42 -3.08 7.16
N GLY A 28 -13.31 -2.24 7.70
CA GLY A 28 -13.07 -0.80 7.81
C GLY A 28 -11.84 -0.47 8.65
N ALA A 29 -11.67 -1.13 9.80
CA ALA A 29 -10.50 -0.96 10.65
C ALA A 29 -9.21 -1.39 9.92
N MET A 30 -9.22 -2.53 9.21
CA MET A 30 -8.06 -2.98 8.43
C MET A 30 -7.67 -1.98 7.33
N LEU A 31 -8.65 -1.39 6.64
CA LEU A 31 -8.39 -0.38 5.60
C LEU A 31 -7.90 0.95 6.20
N SER A 32 -8.47 1.41 7.32
CA SER A 32 -8.03 2.65 7.99
C SER A 32 -6.60 2.55 8.52
N PHE A 33 -6.19 1.38 8.99
CA PHE A 33 -4.87 1.14 9.56
C PHE A 33 -3.94 0.34 8.65
N GLU A 34 -4.23 0.27 7.35
CA GLU A 34 -3.47 -0.55 6.39
C GLU A 34 -1.96 -0.30 6.49
N HIS A 35 -1.55 0.97 6.49
CA HIS A 35 -0.14 1.35 6.53
C HIS A 35 0.56 0.94 7.83
N ASP A 36 -0.12 1.08 8.97
CA ASP A 36 0.44 0.74 10.29
C ASP A 36 0.47 -0.78 10.49
N ILE A 37 -0.58 -1.47 10.06
CA ILE A 37 -0.65 -2.93 10.05
C ILE A 37 0.48 -3.49 9.16
N LEU A 38 0.65 -2.97 7.94
CA LEU A 38 1.72 -3.39 7.05
C LEU A 38 3.11 -3.08 7.60
N ALA A 39 3.30 -1.93 8.26
CA ALA A 39 4.54 -1.58 8.93
C ALA A 39 4.85 -2.54 10.08
N ALA A 40 3.84 -2.90 10.89
CA ALA A 40 3.97 -3.84 12.00
C ALA A 40 4.23 -5.28 11.53
N LEU A 41 3.59 -5.71 10.42
CA LEU A 41 3.80 -7.05 9.85
C LEU A 41 5.10 -7.16 9.04
N ASN A 42 5.59 -6.07 8.44
CA ASN A 42 6.81 -6.04 7.61
C ASN A 42 7.86 -5.05 8.14
N PRO A 43 8.32 -5.22 9.40
CA PRO A 43 9.30 -4.32 10.01
C PRO A 43 10.69 -4.40 9.35
N GLY A 44 10.94 -5.34 8.44
CA GLY A 44 12.22 -5.43 7.71
C GLY A 44 12.23 -4.75 6.33
N ILE A 45 11.06 -4.35 5.80
CA ILE A 45 10.94 -3.76 4.45
C ILE A 45 10.59 -2.27 4.54
N ILE A 46 9.74 -1.91 5.50
CA ILE A 46 9.25 -0.53 5.65
C ILE A 46 10.11 0.25 6.65
N THR A 47 10.58 -0.41 7.70
CA THR A 47 11.49 0.16 8.69
C THR A 47 12.93 -0.29 8.43
N VAL A 48 13.84 0.68 8.35
CA VAL A 48 15.27 0.44 8.17
C VAL A 48 15.94 0.93 9.44
N GLN A 49 16.95 0.20 9.92
CA GLN A 49 17.82 0.74 10.96
C GLN A 49 18.48 2.01 10.44
N ALA A 50 18.23 3.12 11.12
CA ALA A 50 18.83 4.40 10.79
C ALA A 50 20.36 4.23 10.73
N ALA A 51 20.95 4.50 9.57
CA ALA A 51 22.39 4.44 9.44
C ALA A 51 23.01 5.48 10.39
N PRO A 52 24.10 5.15 11.13
CA PRO A 52 24.73 6.09 12.06
C PRO A 52 25.20 7.40 11.39
N ALA A 53 25.42 7.37 10.07
CA ALA A 53 25.83 8.51 9.25
C ALA A 53 24.65 9.37 8.74
N GLY A 54 23.41 9.04 9.12
CA GLY A 54 22.20 9.70 8.63
C GLY A 54 21.73 9.18 7.26
N PRO A 55 20.56 9.63 6.79
CA PRO A 55 20.03 9.26 5.47
C PRO A 55 21.00 9.66 4.36
N LEU A 56 21.23 8.78 3.40
CA LEU A 56 22.03 9.13 2.23
C LEU A 56 21.39 10.28 1.45
N ALA A 57 22.23 11.17 0.91
CA ALA A 57 21.77 12.20 -0.01
C ALA A 57 21.07 11.57 -1.22
N PRO A 58 20.01 12.19 -1.77
CA PRO A 58 19.24 11.66 -2.89
C PRO A 58 20.08 11.25 -4.10
N ASP A 59 21.15 12.00 -4.38
CA ASP A 59 22.06 11.72 -5.49
C ASP A 59 22.85 10.42 -5.30
N GLN A 60 23.33 10.16 -4.07
CA GLN A 60 24.04 8.93 -3.73
C GLN A 60 23.11 7.71 -3.74
N LEU A 61 21.85 7.89 -3.34
CA LEU A 61 20.81 6.87 -3.46
C LEU A 61 20.58 6.50 -4.93
N LEU A 62 20.46 7.49 -5.80
CA LEU A 62 20.23 7.26 -7.22
C LEU A 62 21.39 6.53 -7.90
N GLU A 63 22.62 6.87 -7.53
CA GLU A 63 23.84 6.19 -8.03
C GLU A 63 23.89 4.72 -7.58
N ARG A 64 23.61 4.45 -6.29
CA ARG A 64 23.55 3.08 -5.76
C ARG A 64 22.41 2.27 -6.37
N ILE A 65 21.26 2.88 -6.61
CA ILE A 65 20.11 2.22 -7.27
C ILE A 65 20.48 1.86 -8.71
N ARG A 66 21.12 2.76 -9.46
CA ARG A 66 21.59 2.49 -10.83
C ARG A 66 22.63 1.36 -10.85
N ALA A 67 23.53 1.31 -9.88
CA ALA A 67 24.53 0.25 -9.75
C ALA A 67 23.93 -1.13 -9.40
N ASN A 68 22.90 -1.16 -8.53
CA ASN A 68 22.29 -2.41 -8.07
C ASN A 68 21.10 -2.90 -8.93
N ALA A 69 20.52 -2.03 -9.78
CA ALA A 69 19.42 -2.38 -10.68
C ALA A 69 19.71 -1.95 -12.14
N PRO A 70 20.75 -2.51 -12.78
CA PRO A 70 21.09 -2.19 -14.16
C PRO A 70 19.91 -2.53 -15.09
N GLY A 71 19.52 -1.58 -15.95
CA GLY A 71 18.43 -1.75 -16.92
C GLY A 71 17.04 -1.33 -16.45
N LYS A 72 16.85 -0.93 -15.19
CA LYS A 72 15.59 -0.35 -14.70
C LYS A 72 15.72 1.17 -14.61
N THR A 73 14.83 1.90 -15.30
CA THR A 73 14.82 3.37 -15.23
C THR A 73 14.03 3.83 -13.99
N PRO A 74 14.66 4.49 -13.01
CA PRO A 74 13.93 5.08 -11.88
C PRO A 74 13.03 6.21 -12.38
N THR A 75 11.76 6.22 -12.01
CA THR A 75 10.78 7.25 -12.40
C THR A 75 10.38 8.14 -11.24
N ALA A 76 10.47 7.64 -10.00
CA ALA A 76 10.26 8.43 -8.79
C ALA A 76 11.14 7.93 -7.65
N LEU A 77 11.66 8.85 -6.85
CA LEU A 77 12.39 8.56 -5.60
C LEU A 77 11.67 9.28 -4.47
N MET A 78 11.14 8.54 -3.51
CA MET A 78 10.47 9.08 -2.33
C MET A 78 11.36 8.86 -1.12
N VAL A 79 11.88 9.97 -0.57
CA VAL A 79 12.71 9.97 0.64
C VAL A 79 11.85 10.45 1.79
N SER A 80 11.71 9.63 2.84
CA SER A 80 11.00 10.03 4.04
C SER A 80 11.90 10.92 4.91
N SER A 81 11.32 11.93 5.56
CA SER A 81 12.00 12.74 6.57
C SER A 81 12.25 11.97 7.87
N ASP A 82 11.58 10.84 8.07
CA ASP A 82 11.81 9.92 9.18
C ASP A 82 12.99 8.98 8.87
N PRO A 83 14.11 9.06 9.62
CA PRO A 83 15.30 8.25 9.38
C PRO A 83 15.09 6.75 9.63
N THR A 84 13.97 6.35 10.23
CA THR A 84 13.61 4.94 10.45
C THR A 84 12.82 4.34 9.29
N ARG A 85 12.44 5.13 8.27
CA ARG A 85 11.68 4.67 7.10
C ARG A 85 12.55 4.53 5.86
N ALA A 86 12.35 3.44 5.13
CA ALA A 86 13.07 3.17 3.89
C ALA A 86 12.76 4.23 2.81
N ALA A 87 13.79 4.67 2.10
CA ALA A 87 13.59 5.39 0.83
C ALA A 87 12.98 4.43 -0.20
N ARG A 88 11.93 4.87 -0.90
CA ARG A 88 11.23 4.07 -1.91
C ARG A 88 11.59 4.57 -3.30
N VAL A 89 11.88 3.64 -4.22
CA VAL A 89 12.10 3.94 -5.63
C VAL A 89 11.07 3.23 -6.50
N THR A 90 10.42 3.99 -7.37
CA THR A 90 9.52 3.47 -8.40
C THR A 90 10.29 3.36 -9.70
N PHE A 91 10.18 2.23 -10.39
CA PHE A 91 10.79 2.02 -11.70
C PHE A 91 9.75 2.15 -12.81
N ALA A 92 10.20 2.55 -14.00
CA ALA A 92 9.39 2.51 -15.21
C ALA A 92 8.89 1.07 -15.44
N PRO A 93 7.62 0.90 -15.86
CA PRO A 93 7.14 -0.38 -16.36
C PRO A 93 8.08 -0.87 -17.48
N PRO A 94 8.35 -2.19 -17.58
CA PRO A 94 9.15 -2.71 -18.67
C PRO A 94 8.53 -2.24 -19.99
N ARG A 95 9.37 -1.70 -20.89
CA ARG A 95 8.93 -1.29 -22.23
C ARG A 95 8.29 -2.51 -22.88
N GLN A 96 6.97 -2.49 -23.00
CA GLN A 96 6.25 -3.49 -23.76
C GLN A 96 6.77 -3.41 -25.21
N PRO A 97 7.22 -4.52 -25.81
CA PRO A 97 7.72 -4.48 -27.18
C PRO A 97 6.64 -3.92 -28.09
N ALA A 98 7.01 -2.94 -28.92
CA ALA A 98 6.12 -2.29 -29.87
C ALA A 98 5.58 -3.35 -30.84
N GLY A 99 4.38 -3.86 -30.57
CA GLY A 99 3.77 -4.94 -31.34
C GLY A 99 2.81 -5.85 -30.57
N ALA A 100 2.68 -5.74 -29.25
CA ALA A 100 1.63 -6.45 -28.52
C ALA A 100 0.24 -5.84 -28.83
N PRO A 101 -0.75 -6.63 -29.31
CA PRO A 101 -2.08 -6.13 -29.61
C PRO A 101 -2.79 -5.76 -28.29
N GLY A 102 -2.81 -4.46 -27.97
CA GLY A 102 -3.49 -3.94 -26.77
C GLY A 102 -3.09 -2.53 -26.31
N GLY A 103 -2.03 -1.92 -26.88
CA GLY A 103 -1.60 -0.57 -26.50
C GLY A 103 -2.41 0.54 -27.17
N GLY A 104 -3.54 0.94 -26.58
CA GLY A 104 -4.25 2.16 -26.97
C GLY A 104 -3.41 3.42 -26.68
N PRO A 105 -3.52 4.48 -27.50
CA PRO A 105 -2.68 5.67 -27.37
C PRO A 105 -2.95 6.39 -26.03
N GLY A 106 -1.87 6.85 -25.41
CA GLY A 106 -1.82 7.43 -24.08
C GLY A 106 -2.91 8.47 -23.78
N GLY A 107 -3.67 8.20 -22.72
CA GLY A 107 -4.56 9.17 -22.10
C GLY A 107 -3.77 10.22 -21.30
N PRO A 108 -4.27 11.46 -21.21
CA PRO A 108 -3.53 12.61 -20.70
C PRO A 108 -3.13 12.43 -19.22
N ARG A 109 -1.88 12.81 -18.93
CA ARG A 109 -1.32 12.91 -17.58
C ARG A 109 -2.20 13.81 -16.72
N GLY A 110 -2.87 13.23 -15.73
CA GLY A 110 -3.56 13.98 -14.69
C GLY A 110 -2.55 14.77 -13.86
N GLU A 111 -2.58 16.09 -14.04
CA GLU A 111 -1.99 17.05 -13.11
C GLU A 111 -2.75 16.95 -11.78
N TYR A 112 -2.06 16.51 -10.73
CA TYR A 112 -2.53 16.69 -9.36
C TYR A 112 -2.05 18.08 -8.91
N ARG A 113 -3.01 18.99 -8.76
CA ARG A 113 -2.89 20.25 -8.03
C ARG A 113 -3.32 20.03 -6.58
#